data_AF-A0A0M0G5E2-F1
#
_entry.id   AF-A0A0M0G5E2-F1
#
_cell.length_a   1.000
_cell.length_b   1.000
_cell.length_c   1.000
_cell.angle_alpha   90.00
_cell.angle_beta   90.00
_cell.angle_gamma   90.00
#
_symmetry.space_group_name_H-M   'P 1'
#
loop_
_entity.id
_entity.type
_entity.pdbx_description
1 polymer ?
#
loop_
_entity_poly.entity_id
_entity_poly.type
_entity_poly.pdbx_seq_one_letter_code
_entity_poly.pdbx_strand_id
1 'polypeptide(L)' 'MKNQKLTFVGYFLVIPLIFFVSTLMWRWGIKRTDIGVVLTDGLAILGIYYLLISVIGAARIVRT' A
#
# COMPACT_ATOMS: atom_id res chain seq x y z
N MET A 1 13.94 -11.73 16.02
CA MET A 1 14.44 -11.10 14.77
C MET A 1 13.82 -11.67 13.48
N LYS A 2 13.60 -13.00 13.34
CA LYS A 2 13.05 -13.61 12.11
C LYS A 2 11.61 -13.14 11.78
N ASN A 3 10.77 -12.94 12.80
CA ASN A 3 9.37 -12.55 12.63
C ASN A 3 9.18 -11.07 12.24
N GLN A 4 10.03 -10.16 12.71
CA GLN A 4 9.93 -8.73 12.35
C GLN A 4 10.18 -8.48 10.87
N LYS A 5 11.12 -9.20 10.25
CA LYS A 5 11.35 -9.13 8.80
C LYS A 5 10.14 -9.63 8.01
N LEU A 6 9.50 -10.71 8.46
CA LEU A 6 8.30 -11.26 7.81
C LEU A 6 7.11 -10.30 7.94
N THR A 7 6.93 -9.71 9.12
CA THR A 7 5.91 -8.66 9.36
C THR A 7 6.17 -7.45 8.46
N PHE A 8 7.41 -6.97 8.38
CA PHE A 8 7.75 -5.84 7.51
C PHE A 8 7.48 -6.15 6.04
N VAL A 9 7.98 -7.27 5.51
CA VAL A 9 7.78 -7.64 4.10
C VAL A 9 6.30 -7.88 3.77
N GLY A 10 5.55 -8.54 4.66
CA GLY A 10 4.14 -8.80 4.45
C GLY A 10 3.32 -7.50 4.38
N TYR A 11 3.37 -6.71 5.46
CA TYR A 11 2.57 -5.49 5.55
C TYR A 11 3.07 -4.39 4.62
N PHE A 12 4.37 -4.22 4.45
CA PHE A 12 4.93 -3.09 3.71
C PHE A 12 5.07 -3.33 2.21
N LEU A 13 5.11 -4.58 1.75
CA LEU A 13 5.33 -4.91 0.33
C LEU A 13 4.19 -5.75 -0.24
N VAL A 14 3.88 -6.89 0.40
CA VAL A 14 2.94 -7.86 -0.16
C VAL A 14 1.52 -7.32 -0.18
N ILE A 15 1.03 -6.76 0.93
CA ILE A 15 -0.33 -6.22 1.01
C ILE A 15 -0.55 -5.05 0.02
N PRO A 16 0.32 -4.03 -0.01
CA PRO A 16 0.24 -2.95 -0.99
C PRO A 16 0.23 -3.44 -2.45
N LEU A 17 1.09 -4.41 -2.76
CA LEU A 17 1.20 -4.94 -4.11
C LEU A 17 -0.06 -5.70 -4.52
N ILE A 18 -0.58 -6.57 -3.64
CA ILE A 18 -1.84 -7.29 -3.88
C ILE A 18 -2.98 -6.29 -4.09
N PHE A 19 -3.10 -5.29 -3.21
CA PHE A 19 -4.11 -4.25 -3.34
C PHE A 19 -4.04 -3.53 -4.70
N PHE A 20 -2.84 -3.13 -5.12
CA PHE A 20 -2.64 -2.41 -6.37
C PHE A 20 -2.98 -3.27 -7.59
N VAL A 21 -2.51 -4.52 -7.62
CA VAL A 21 -2.81 -5.47 -8.70
C VAL A 21 -4.30 -5.79 -8.75
N SER A 22 -4.95 -6.04 -7.61
CA SER A 22 -6.39 -6.26 -7.54
C SER A 22 -7.19 -5.04 -8.03
N THR A 23 -6.74 -3.83 -7.69
CA THR A 23 -7.38 -2.58 -8.14
C THR A 23 -7.27 -2.40 -9.65
N LEU A 24 -6.10 -2.70 -10.23
CA LEU A 24 -5.89 -2.71 -11.67
C LEU A 24 -6.78 -3.76 -12.36
N MET A 25 -6.74 -5.01 -11.91
CA MET A 25 -7.55 -6.08 -12.51
C MET A 25 -9.05 -5.77 -12.46
N TRP A 26 -9.53 -5.25 -11.34
CA TRP A 26 -10.95 -4.92 -11.17
C TRP A 26 -11.36 -3.67 -11.95
N ARG A 27 -10.75 -2.52 -11.67
CA ARG A 27 -11.22 -1.23 -12.21
C ARG A 27 -10.87 -1.07 -13.67
N TRP A 28 -9.66 -1.44 -14.07
CA TRP A 28 -9.25 -1.34 -15.46
C TRP A 28 -9.75 -2.54 -16.28
N GLY A 29 -9.58 -3.77 -15.78
CA GLY A 29 -9.98 -4.98 -16.51
C GLY A 29 -11.50 -5.16 -16.65
N ILE A 30 -12.25 -5.07 -15.54
CA ILE A 30 -13.69 -5.37 -15.54
C ILE A 30 -14.52 -4.11 -15.76
N LYS A 31 -14.26 -3.04 -14.99
CA LYS A 31 -15.04 -1.80 -15.09
C LYS A 31 -14.64 -0.89 -16.24
N ARG A 32 -13.60 -1.25 -17.02
CA ARG A 32 -13.08 -0.46 -18.16
C ARG A 32 -12.83 1.01 -17.79
N THR A 33 -12.52 1.28 -16.52
CA THR A 33 -12.19 2.63 -16.05
C THR A 33 -10.88 3.06 -16.71
N ASP A 34 -10.79 4.35 -17.04
CA ASP A 34 -9.59 4.93 -17.61
C ASP A 34 -8.33 4.55 -16.79
N ILE A 35 -7.31 4.06 -17.48
CA ILE A 35 -6.10 3.54 -16.82
C ILE A 35 -5.37 4.63 -16.04
N GLY A 36 -5.39 5.87 -16.54
CA GLY A 36 -4.82 7.02 -15.85
C GLY A 36 -5.48 7.21 -14.50
N VAL A 37 -6.82 7.24 -14.46
CA VAL A 37 -7.61 7.37 -13.23
C VAL A 37 -7.35 6.23 -12.25
N VAL A 38 -7.31 4.98 -12.73
CA VAL A 38 -7.04 3.82 -11.87
C VAL A 38 -5.65 3.88 -11.26
N LEU A 39 -4.66 4.34 -12.02
CA LEU A 39 -3.29 4.50 -11.55
C LEU A 39 -3.17 5.64 -10.54
N THR A 40 -3.69 6.83 -10.81
CA THR A 40 -3.62 7.95 -9.86
C THR A 40 -4.35 7.63 -8.56
N ASP A 41 -5.56 7.08 -8.62
CA ASP A 41 -6.31 6.68 -7.43
C ASP A 41 -5.56 5.60 -6.63
N GLY A 42 -5.08 4.57 -7.32
CA GLY A 42 -4.35 3.46 -6.69
C GLY A 42 -3.05 3.93 -6.03
N LEU A 43 -2.25 4.75 -6.72
CA LEU A 43 -1.00 5.30 -6.21
C LEU A 43 -1.25 6.31 -5.07
N ALA A 44 -2.33 7.10 -5.13
CA ALA A 44 -2.71 8.00 -4.04
C ALA A 44 -3.04 7.23 -2.75
N ILE A 45 -3.82 6.15 -2.87
CA ILE A 45 -4.15 5.28 -1.72
C ILE A 45 -2.87 4.64 -1.14
N LEU A 46 -1.98 4.14 -1.99
CA LEU A 46 -0.69 3.61 -1.54
C LEU A 46 0.17 4.69 -0.86
N GLY A 47 0.22 5.90 -1.41
CA GLY A 47 0.93 7.02 -0.82
C GLY A 47 0.42 7.35 0.58
N ILE A 48 -0.90 7.43 0.75
CA ILE A 48 -1.54 7.64 2.06
C ILE A 48 -1.21 6.49 3.02
N TYR A 49 -1.29 5.24 2.56
CA TYR A 49 -0.95 4.06 3.35
C TYR A 49 0.48 4.13 3.91
N TYR A 50 1.47 4.45 3.07
CA TYR A 50 2.86 4.58 3.49
C TYR A 50 3.10 5.78 4.40
N LEU A 51 2.44 6.91 4.14
CA LEU A 51 2.50 8.08 5.02
C LEU A 51 2.00 7.73 6.43
N LEU A 52 0.86 7.05 6.54
CA LEU A 52 0.30 6.63 7.83
C LEU A 52 1.25 5.70 8.59
N ILE A 53 1.81 4.69 7.91
CA ILE A 53 2.78 3.79 8.54
C ILE A 53 4.02 4.54 9.00
N SER A 54 4.52 5.49 8.19
CA SER A 54 5.68 6.30 8.53
C SER A 54 5.42 7.17 9.76
N VAL A 55 4.25 7.80 9.84
CA VAL A 55 3.84 8.60 11.00
C VAL A 55 3.72 7.74 12.25
N ILE A 56 3.07 6.57 12.17
CA ILE A 56 2.94 5.64 13.30
C ILE A 56 4.33 5.14 13.75
N GLY A 57 5.20 4.81 12.80
CA GLY A 57 6.58 4.40 13.06
C GLY A 57 7.38 5.49 13.75
N ALA A 58 7.34 6.72 13.24
CA ALA A 58 8.00 7.87 13.82
C ALA A 58 7.50 8.17 15.25
N ALA A 59 6.19 8.12 15.48
CA ALA A 59 5.59 8.33 16.79
C ALA A 59 6.00 7.27 17.82
N ARG A 60 6.25 6.02 17.38
CA ARG A 60 6.80 4.95 18.23
C ARG A 60 8.25 5.22 18.60
N ILE A 61 9.06 5.67 17.63
CA ILE A 61 10.49 5.98 17.84
C ILE A 61 10.65 7.13 18.84
N VAL A 62 9.86 8.20 18.74
CA VAL A 62 9.95 9.37 19.65
C VAL A 62 9.61 9.02 21.11
N ARG A 63 8.81 7.98 21.35
CA ARG A 63 8.38 7.55 22.69
C ARG A 63 9.31 6.53 23.35
N THR A 64 10.34 6.04 22.64
CA THR A 64 11.30 5.04 23.13
C THR A 64 12.60 5.74 23.50
#